data_AF-A0A0P7ZNX2-F1
#
_entry.id   AF-A0A0P7ZNX2-F1
#
_cell.length_a   1.000
_cell.length_b   1.000
_cell.length_c   1.000
_cell.angle_alpha   90.00
_cell.angle_beta   90.00
_cell.angle_gamma   90.00
#
_symmetry.space_group_name_H-M   'P 1'
#
loop_
_entity.id
_entity.type
_entity.pdbx_description
1 polymer ?
#
loop_
_entity_poly.entity_id
_entity_poly.type
_entity_poly.pdbx_seq_one_letter_code
_entity_poly.pdbx_strand_id
1 'polypeptide(L)'
;MKLEVTITFEGTTATITSNDDGMFDLNDIWRDFDLRATQAPSQWRDKVKAHLVSSANLQTINGRGGKTLATLDALYAYAMWVDVKFYMVVVAAFSALTRGDTEEAQRIANMCVDLRESLRATHEETTDQIRVSARSGKLGMHEQHGHTNIMRLICKRATGLNPNEFQKKYGLRPRDAMAFVQNLSAMEISIP
;
A
#
# COMPACT_ATOMS: atom_id res chain seq x y z
N MET A 1 8.88 10.97 25.54
CA MET A 1 8.65 11.90 24.42
C MET A 1 7.77 11.17 23.43
N LYS A 2 6.62 11.72 23.04
CA LYS A 2 5.73 11.05 22.09
C LYS A 2 6.36 11.08 20.70
N LEU A 3 6.34 9.94 20.03
CA LEU A 3 6.80 9.77 18.67
C LEU A 3 5.59 9.77 17.75
N GLU A 4 5.72 10.41 16.59
CA GLU A 4 4.72 10.36 15.53
C GLU A 4 5.36 9.74 14.30
N VAL A 5 4.68 8.75 13.75
CA VAL A 5 5.14 8.03 12.56
C VAL A 5 3.99 7.93 11.58
N THR A 6 4.23 8.42 10.36
CA THR A 6 3.31 8.19 9.24
C THR A 6 3.75 6.93 8.52
N ILE A 7 2.85 5.96 8.44
CA ILE A 7 3.10 4.68 7.76
C ILE A 7 1.98 4.38 6.78
N THR A 8 2.34 3.74 5.66
CA THR A 8 1.42 3.28 4.64
C THR A 8 1.58 1.79 4.39
N PHE A 9 0.52 0.99 4.61
CA PHE A 9 0.47 -0.44 4.28
C PHE A 9 -1.00 -0.90 4.17
N GLU A 10 -1.27 -2.01 3.47
CA GLU A 10 -2.63 -2.39 3.00
C GLU A 10 -3.32 -1.23 2.25
N GLY A 11 -2.49 -0.38 1.69
CA GLY A 11 -2.85 0.94 1.21
C GLY A 11 -3.15 1.98 2.31
N THR A 12 -3.65 1.67 3.49
CA THR A 12 -3.99 2.76 4.43
C THR A 12 -2.78 3.55 4.88
N THR A 13 -2.88 4.89 4.83
CA THR A 13 -1.87 5.82 5.33
C THR A 13 -2.45 6.47 6.56
N ALA A 14 -1.76 6.32 7.68
CA ALA A 14 -2.15 6.99 8.92
C ALA A 14 -0.90 7.46 9.66
N THR A 15 -1.07 8.59 10.36
CA THR A 15 -0.10 9.03 11.36
C THR A 15 -0.48 8.42 12.68
N ILE A 16 0.45 7.66 13.25
CA ILE A 16 0.27 6.94 14.50
C ILE A 16 1.13 7.62 15.55
N THR A 17 0.54 7.93 16.70
CA THR A 17 1.23 8.56 17.82
C THR A 17 1.51 7.53 18.89
N SER A 18 2.73 7.55 19.44
CA SER A 18 3.10 6.70 20.57
C SER A 18 2.53 7.21 21.88
N ASN A 19 2.47 6.33 22.88
CA ASN A 19 2.30 6.71 24.27
C ASN A 19 3.56 7.40 24.83
N ASP A 20 3.53 7.77 26.11
CA ASP A 20 4.63 8.48 26.77
C ASP A 20 5.92 7.65 26.87
N ASP A 21 5.80 6.32 26.81
CA ASP A 21 6.88 5.34 26.81
C ASP A 21 7.45 5.06 25.40
N GLY A 22 6.95 5.74 24.37
CA GLY A 22 7.40 5.54 22.99
C GLY A 22 6.82 4.28 22.32
N MET A 23 5.74 3.71 22.85
CA MET A 23 5.07 2.52 22.31
C MET A 23 3.74 2.85 21.61
N PHE A 24 3.43 2.09 20.57
CA PHE A 24 2.25 2.21 19.73
C PHE A 24 1.26 1.09 20.05
N ASP A 25 -0.05 1.39 20.10
CA ASP A 25 -1.08 0.35 20.28
C ASP A 25 -1.44 -0.27 18.92
N LEU A 26 -1.02 -1.51 18.70
CA LEU A 26 -1.31 -2.24 17.47
C LEU A 26 -2.80 -2.49 17.25
N ASN A 27 -3.63 -2.43 18.31
CA ASN A 27 -5.08 -2.56 18.13
C ASN A 27 -5.70 -1.28 17.58
N ASP A 28 -5.15 -0.10 17.90
CA ASP A 28 -5.57 1.17 17.28
C ASP A 28 -5.25 1.11 15.79
N ILE A 29 -4.01 0.72 15.44
CA ILE A 29 -3.59 0.55 14.06
C ILE A 29 -4.46 -0.48 13.31
N TRP A 30 -4.75 -1.62 13.93
CA TRP A 30 -5.62 -2.64 13.33
C TRP A 30 -7.02 -2.09 12.98
N ARG A 31 -7.57 -1.22 13.84
CA ARG A 31 -8.86 -0.54 13.60
C ARG A 31 -8.75 0.57 12.56
N ASP A 32 -7.76 1.44 12.69
CA ASP A 32 -7.59 2.63 11.84
C ASP A 32 -7.30 2.25 10.39
N PHE A 33 -6.63 1.11 10.17
CA PHE A 33 -6.33 0.58 8.84
C PHE A 33 -7.44 -0.33 8.28
N ASP A 34 -8.53 -0.53 9.03
CA ASP A 34 -9.66 -1.43 8.69
C ASP A 34 -9.18 -2.83 8.27
N LEU A 35 -8.25 -3.37 9.04
CA LEU A 35 -7.62 -4.65 8.73
C LEU A 35 -8.55 -5.83 9.06
N ARG A 36 -8.34 -6.96 8.38
CA ARG A 36 -9.17 -8.16 8.56
C ARG A 36 -9.05 -8.68 9.99
N ALA A 37 -10.07 -9.38 10.47
CA ALA A 37 -10.03 -10.03 11.79
C ALA A 37 -8.85 -11.00 11.95
N THR A 38 -8.43 -11.65 10.86
CA THR A 38 -7.27 -12.56 10.82
C THR A 38 -5.93 -11.82 10.95
N GLN A 39 -5.90 -10.52 10.70
CA GLN A 39 -4.73 -9.66 10.84
C GLN A 39 -4.68 -8.97 12.20
N ALA A 40 -5.60 -9.25 13.13
CA ALA A 40 -5.54 -8.66 14.46
C ALA A 40 -4.23 -9.03 15.19
N PRO A 41 -3.68 -8.17 16.07
CA PRO A 41 -2.43 -8.46 16.79
C PRO A 41 -2.49 -9.74 17.63
N SER A 42 -3.69 -10.14 18.08
CA SER A 42 -3.93 -11.40 18.78
C SER A 42 -3.81 -12.65 17.89
N GLN A 43 -3.97 -12.50 16.58
CA GLN A 43 -3.84 -13.56 15.58
C GLN A 43 -2.41 -13.71 15.05
N TRP A 44 -1.54 -12.75 15.29
CA TRP A 44 -0.12 -12.89 14.99
C TRP A 44 0.49 -14.01 15.87
N ARG A 45 0.99 -15.08 15.26
CA ARG A 45 1.42 -16.32 15.96
C ARG A 45 2.71 -16.93 15.41
N ASP A 46 3.60 -16.10 14.88
CA ASP A 46 4.88 -16.56 14.33
C ASP A 46 6.05 -16.40 15.32
N LYS A 47 7.24 -16.81 14.86
CA LYS A 47 8.49 -16.71 15.62
C LYS A 47 8.97 -15.26 15.79
N VAL A 48 8.60 -14.36 14.87
CA VAL A 48 8.98 -12.94 14.95
C VAL A 48 8.25 -12.31 16.14
N LYS A 49 6.95 -12.54 16.28
CA LYS A 49 6.19 -12.10 17.45
C LYS A 49 6.78 -12.64 18.75
N ALA A 50 7.06 -13.96 18.80
CA ALA A 50 7.63 -14.57 19.99
C ALA A 50 8.95 -13.90 20.42
N HIS A 51 9.81 -13.60 19.45
CA HIS A 51 11.05 -12.87 19.68
C HIS A 51 10.81 -11.44 20.20
N LEU A 52 9.88 -10.70 19.58
CA LEU A 52 9.54 -9.32 19.99
C LEU A 52 8.95 -9.27 21.41
N VAL A 53 8.15 -10.25 21.79
CA VAL A 53 7.65 -10.39 23.17
C VAL A 53 8.81 -10.66 24.12
N SER A 54 9.69 -11.62 23.79
CA SER A 54 10.82 -11.99 24.67
C SER A 54 11.83 -10.86 24.87
N SER A 55 11.95 -9.97 23.88
CA SER A 55 12.84 -8.80 23.90
C SER A 55 12.17 -7.55 24.48
N ALA A 56 10.94 -7.66 25.00
CA ALA A 56 10.13 -6.55 25.52
C ALA A 56 9.78 -5.45 24.49
N ASN A 57 10.01 -5.72 23.20
CA ASN A 57 9.59 -4.85 22.09
C ASN A 57 8.09 -4.94 21.79
N LEU A 58 7.42 -6.00 22.25
CA LEU A 58 5.98 -6.19 22.15
C LEU A 58 5.41 -6.61 23.50
N GLN A 59 4.42 -5.88 23.99
CA GLN A 59 3.77 -6.13 25.27
C GLN A 59 2.27 -6.29 25.09
N THR A 60 1.70 -7.36 25.66
CA THR A 60 0.25 -7.57 25.66
C THR A 60 -0.28 -7.33 27.06
N ILE A 61 -1.15 -6.33 27.18
CA ILE A 61 -1.88 -6.01 28.40
C ILE A 61 -3.23 -6.74 28.33
N ASN A 62 -3.44 -7.69 29.24
CA ASN A 62 -4.67 -8.45 29.33
C ASN A 62 -5.70 -7.74 30.23
N GLY A 63 -6.99 -7.93 29.94
CA GLY A 63 -8.10 -7.41 30.76
C GLY A 63 -9.08 -6.54 29.99
N ARG A 64 -9.97 -5.86 30.72
CA ARG A 64 -10.96 -4.95 30.13
C ARG A 64 -10.23 -3.73 29.55
N GLY A 65 -10.26 -3.59 28.23
CA GLY A 65 -9.47 -2.58 27.51
C GLY A 65 -8.04 -3.04 27.20
N GLY A 66 -7.81 -4.35 27.06
CA GLY A 66 -6.50 -4.91 26.72
C GLY A 66 -5.88 -4.29 25.48
N LYS A 67 -4.55 -4.14 25.51
CA LYS A 67 -3.75 -3.45 24.49
C LYS A 67 -2.58 -4.31 24.06
N THR A 68 -2.10 -4.08 22.84
CA THR A 68 -0.87 -4.69 22.33
C THR A 68 0.06 -3.55 22.00
N LEU A 69 0.96 -3.24 22.93
CA LEU A 69 1.89 -2.13 22.82
C LEU A 69 3.17 -2.60 22.13
N ALA A 70 3.65 -1.83 21.16
CA ALA A 70 4.80 -2.16 20.33
C ALA A 70 5.79 -1.00 20.29
N THR A 71 7.08 -1.28 20.34
CA THR A 71 8.11 -0.32 19.91
C THR A 71 8.01 -0.05 18.41
N LEU A 72 8.75 0.94 17.90
CA LEU A 72 8.77 1.23 16.46
C LEU A 72 9.18 0.01 15.62
N ASP A 73 10.17 -0.75 16.06
CA ASP A 73 10.62 -1.96 15.36
C ASP A 73 9.53 -3.03 15.31
N ALA A 74 8.82 -3.23 16.44
CA ALA A 74 7.70 -4.16 16.50
C ALA A 74 6.49 -3.70 15.67
N LEU A 75 6.28 -2.39 15.54
CA LEU A 75 5.29 -1.80 14.64
C LEU A 75 5.60 -2.13 13.18
N TYR A 76 6.84 -1.90 12.73
CA TYR A 76 7.24 -2.25 11.37
C TYR A 76 7.15 -3.76 11.12
N ALA A 77 7.55 -4.59 12.09
CA ALA A 77 7.40 -6.03 12.00
C ALA A 77 5.93 -6.46 11.84
N TYR A 78 5.01 -5.83 12.57
CA TYR A 78 3.58 -6.08 12.41
C TYR A 78 3.08 -5.64 11.03
N ALA A 79 3.46 -4.46 10.55
CA ALA A 79 3.11 -3.97 9.21
C ALA A 79 3.59 -4.93 8.10
N MET A 80 4.81 -5.45 8.23
CA MET A 80 5.37 -6.46 7.32
C MET A 80 4.62 -7.79 7.37
N TRP A 81 4.15 -8.20 8.54
CA TRP A 81 3.39 -9.45 8.69
C TRP A 81 1.99 -9.33 8.05
N VAL A 82 1.34 -8.17 8.17
CA VAL A 82 0.00 -7.97 7.60
C VAL A 82 0.01 -7.68 6.10
N ASP A 83 1.05 -7.02 5.59
CA ASP A 83 1.20 -6.64 4.18
C ASP A 83 2.54 -7.13 3.57
N VAL A 84 2.44 -8.17 2.75
CA VAL A 84 3.60 -8.75 2.05
C VAL A 84 4.25 -7.76 1.08
N LYS A 85 3.49 -6.83 0.48
CA LYS A 85 4.06 -5.82 -0.42
C LYS A 85 4.91 -4.84 0.38
N PHE A 86 4.41 -4.40 1.53
CA PHE A 86 5.18 -3.55 2.45
C PHE A 86 6.49 -4.24 2.86
N TYR A 87 6.44 -5.53 3.21
CA TYR A 87 7.65 -6.33 3.49
C TYR A 87 8.66 -6.30 2.34
N MET A 88 8.22 -6.49 1.09
CA MET A 88 9.13 -6.48 -0.06
C MET A 88 9.78 -5.09 -0.27
N VAL A 89 9.04 -4.01 -0.04
CA VAL A 89 9.58 -2.64 -0.12
C VAL A 89 10.65 -2.41 0.94
N VAL A 90 10.42 -2.84 2.19
CA VAL A 90 11.41 -2.73 3.27
C VAL A 90 12.69 -3.49 2.92
N VAL A 91 12.57 -4.71 2.39
CA VAL A 91 13.73 -5.50 1.95
C VAL A 91 14.47 -4.84 0.79
N ALA A 92 13.75 -4.28 -0.19
CA ALA A 92 14.35 -3.59 -1.33
C ALA A 92 15.09 -2.31 -0.89
N ALA A 93 14.48 -1.50 -0.01
CA ALA A 93 15.11 -0.30 0.54
C ALA A 93 16.38 -0.65 1.32
N PHE A 94 16.34 -1.67 2.17
CA PHE A 94 17.51 -2.15 2.90
C PHE A 94 18.61 -2.67 1.95
N SER A 95 18.23 -3.38 0.88
CA SER A 95 19.18 -3.89 -0.12
C SER A 95 19.84 -2.78 -0.94
N ALA A 96 19.12 -1.67 -1.21
CA ALA A 96 19.71 -0.48 -1.82
C ALA A 96 20.73 0.18 -0.87
N LEU A 97 20.39 0.31 0.41
CA LEU A 97 21.31 0.84 1.43
C LEU A 97 22.60 0.03 1.54
N THR A 98 22.52 -1.31 1.56
CA THR A 98 23.71 -2.17 1.68
C THR A 98 24.63 -2.11 0.47
N ARG A 99 24.11 -1.72 -0.70
CA ARG A 99 24.89 -1.45 -1.92
C ARG A 99 25.50 -0.04 -1.97
N GLY A 100 25.23 0.79 -0.95
CA GLY A 100 25.67 2.18 -0.89
C GLY A 100 24.81 3.14 -1.72
N ASP A 101 23.66 2.68 -2.24
CA ASP A 101 22.74 3.50 -3.03
C ASP A 101 21.67 4.12 -2.12
N THR A 102 22.06 5.18 -1.41
CA THR A 102 21.21 5.87 -0.45
C THR A 102 20.04 6.61 -1.10
N GLU A 103 20.20 7.06 -2.34
CA GLU A 103 19.14 7.75 -3.09
C GLU A 103 18.06 6.78 -3.56
N GLU A 104 18.46 5.61 -4.06
CA GLU A 104 17.55 4.51 -4.39
C GLU A 104 16.78 4.04 -3.15
N ALA A 105 17.46 3.83 -2.04
CA ALA A 105 16.82 3.44 -0.80
C ALA A 105 15.75 4.44 -0.34
N GLN A 106 16.08 5.73 -0.39
CA GLN A 106 15.14 6.79 -0.02
C GLN A 106 13.94 6.83 -0.97
N ARG A 107 14.16 6.66 -2.27
CA ARG A 107 13.09 6.65 -3.27
C ARG A 107 12.17 5.44 -3.09
N ILE A 108 12.72 4.25 -2.86
CA ILE A 108 11.94 3.04 -2.58
C ILE A 108 11.08 3.23 -1.33
N ALA A 109 11.67 3.80 -0.26
CA ALA A 109 10.94 4.10 0.97
C ALA A 109 9.81 5.13 0.75
N ASN A 110 10.06 6.17 -0.06
CA ASN A 110 9.06 7.18 -0.38
C ASN A 110 7.96 6.65 -1.32
N MET A 111 8.24 5.65 -2.15
CA MET A 111 7.23 5.00 -3.00
C MET A 111 6.09 4.37 -2.20
N CYS A 112 6.34 3.91 -0.97
CA CYS A 112 5.29 3.47 -0.04
C CYS A 112 4.31 4.59 0.33
N VAL A 113 4.72 5.86 0.25
CA VAL A 113 3.89 7.04 0.55
C VAL A 113 3.05 7.44 -0.67
N ASP A 114 3.64 7.44 -1.87
CA ASP A 114 3.01 8.03 -3.07
C ASP A 114 2.12 7.07 -3.89
N LEU A 115 2.35 5.75 -3.82
CA LEU A 115 1.64 4.81 -4.70
C LEU A 115 0.12 4.79 -4.44
N ARG A 116 -0.34 5.14 -3.23
CA ARG A 116 -1.78 5.20 -2.94
C ARG A 116 -2.41 6.59 -3.01
N GLU A 117 -1.69 7.71 -2.85
CA GLU A 117 -2.31 8.98 -3.24
C GLU A 117 -2.73 8.94 -4.71
N SER A 118 -1.88 8.34 -5.54
CA SER A 118 -2.20 8.07 -6.95
C SER A 118 -3.36 7.10 -7.12
N LEU A 119 -3.39 5.95 -6.42
CA LEU A 119 -4.50 4.98 -6.55
C LEU A 119 -5.83 5.45 -5.93
N ARG A 120 -5.82 6.17 -4.81
CA ARG A 120 -7.02 6.69 -4.13
C ARG A 120 -7.62 7.83 -4.92
N ALA A 121 -6.80 8.77 -5.42
CA ALA A 121 -7.25 9.80 -6.34
C ALA A 121 -7.89 9.17 -7.59
N THR A 122 -7.29 8.10 -8.14
CA THR A 122 -7.92 7.39 -9.27
C THR A 122 -9.22 6.71 -8.91
N HIS A 123 -9.37 6.14 -7.71
CA HIS A 123 -10.62 5.47 -7.30
C HIS A 123 -11.73 6.47 -6.98
N GLU A 124 -11.43 7.57 -6.29
CA GLU A 124 -12.39 8.64 -5.97
C GLU A 124 -12.88 9.34 -7.24
N GLU A 125 -11.96 9.71 -8.13
CA GLU A 125 -12.29 10.38 -9.39
C GLU A 125 -13.02 9.45 -10.36
N THR A 126 -12.67 8.15 -10.41
CA THR A 126 -13.40 7.14 -11.19
C THR A 126 -14.79 6.89 -10.61
N THR A 127 -14.93 6.83 -9.28
CA THR A 127 -16.21 6.65 -8.61
C THR A 127 -17.12 7.85 -8.82
N ASP A 128 -16.58 9.07 -8.77
CA ASP A 128 -17.35 10.29 -9.00
C ASP A 128 -17.72 10.46 -10.47
N GLN A 129 -16.85 10.10 -11.42
CA GLN A 129 -17.22 10.06 -12.83
C GLN A 129 -18.30 9.00 -13.13
N ILE A 130 -18.26 7.84 -12.48
CA ILE A 130 -19.32 6.81 -12.55
C ILE A 130 -20.63 7.36 -11.97
N ARG A 131 -20.60 8.01 -10.80
CA ARG A 131 -21.79 8.63 -10.17
C ARG A 131 -22.37 9.77 -11.02
N VAL A 132 -21.54 10.64 -11.57
CA VAL A 132 -21.96 11.73 -12.47
C VAL A 132 -22.56 11.17 -13.77
N SER A 133 -22.00 10.08 -14.30
CA SER A 133 -22.53 9.40 -15.49
C SER A 133 -23.86 8.67 -15.20
N ALA A 134 -24.06 8.15 -14.00
CA ALA A 134 -25.33 7.57 -13.54
C ALA A 134 -26.41 8.62 -13.32
N ARG A 135 -26.05 9.77 -12.72
CA ARG A 135 -26.98 10.89 -12.49
C ARG A 135 -27.39 11.61 -13.76
N SER A 136 -26.54 11.63 -14.78
CA SER A 136 -26.83 12.28 -16.08
C SER A 136 -27.66 11.41 -17.03
N GLY A 137 -28.13 10.23 -16.61
CA GLY A 137 -28.98 9.36 -17.43
C GLY A 137 -28.28 8.71 -18.63
N LYS A 138 -26.95 8.83 -18.75
CA LYS A 138 -26.16 8.31 -19.89
C LYS A 138 -25.85 6.81 -19.82
N LEU A 139 -26.29 6.13 -18.76
CA LEU A 139 -26.11 4.67 -18.60
C LEU A 139 -27.08 3.83 -19.44
N GLY A 140 -27.97 4.46 -20.21
CA GLY A 140 -29.02 3.78 -20.99
C GLY A 140 -28.65 3.31 -22.40
N MET A 141 -27.45 3.55 -22.92
CA MET A 141 -27.11 3.11 -24.30
C MET A 141 -25.64 2.69 -24.44
N HIS A 142 -25.46 1.45 -24.91
CA HIS A 142 -24.21 0.79 -25.31
C HIS A 142 -23.20 0.46 -24.19
N GLU A 143 -23.41 -0.69 -23.54
CA GLU A 143 -22.43 -1.38 -22.67
C GLU A 143 -21.03 -1.53 -23.31
N GLN A 144 -20.92 -1.56 -24.63
CA GLN A 144 -19.63 -1.62 -25.33
C GLN A 144 -18.83 -0.29 -25.33
N HIS A 145 -19.50 0.86 -25.27
CA HIS A 145 -18.84 2.18 -25.35
C HIS A 145 -18.34 2.69 -23.99
N GLY A 146 -19.01 2.31 -22.90
CA GLY A 146 -18.55 2.60 -21.53
C GLY A 146 -17.20 1.97 -21.22
N HIS A 147 -17.01 0.70 -21.61
CA HIS A 147 -15.72 0.01 -21.48
C HIS A 147 -14.61 0.69 -22.30
N THR A 148 -14.93 1.25 -23.46
CA THR A 148 -13.94 1.90 -24.33
C THR A 148 -13.42 3.22 -23.74
N ASN A 149 -14.29 4.02 -23.10
CA ASN A 149 -13.87 5.26 -22.43
C ASN A 149 -13.04 5.00 -21.17
N ILE A 150 -13.43 4.00 -20.37
CA ILE A 150 -12.67 3.58 -19.19
C ILE A 150 -11.27 3.08 -19.58
N MET A 151 -11.17 2.25 -20.62
CA MET A 151 -9.88 1.75 -21.11
C MET A 151 -8.98 2.88 -21.66
N ARG A 152 -9.57 3.92 -22.25
CA ARG A 152 -8.83 5.10 -22.70
C ARG A 152 -8.20 5.87 -21.54
N LEU A 153 -8.92 6.04 -20.44
CA LEU A 153 -8.44 6.70 -19.23
C LEU A 153 -7.35 5.87 -18.53
N ILE A 154 -7.59 4.57 -18.34
CA ILE A 154 -6.63 3.65 -17.72
C ILE A 154 -5.31 3.63 -18.50
N CYS A 155 -5.37 3.46 -19.82
CA CYS A 155 -4.18 3.35 -20.67
C CYS A 155 -3.37 4.65 -20.66
N LYS A 156 -4.04 5.80 -20.79
CA LYS A 156 -3.39 7.12 -20.74
C LYS A 156 -2.76 7.42 -19.39
N ARG A 157 -3.39 7.01 -18.29
CA ARG A 157 -2.86 7.29 -16.95
C ARG A 157 -1.74 6.34 -16.53
N ALA A 158 -1.83 5.07 -16.89
CA ALA A 158 -0.83 4.05 -16.58
C ALA A 158 0.46 4.25 -17.39
N THR A 159 0.34 4.67 -18.65
CA THR A 159 1.48 4.66 -19.60
C THR A 159 1.84 6.03 -20.14
N GLY A 160 1.04 7.07 -19.85
CA GLY A 160 1.13 8.40 -20.46
C GLY A 160 0.56 8.49 -21.88
N LEU A 161 0.20 7.35 -22.50
CA LEU A 161 -0.16 7.25 -23.92
C LEU A 161 -1.62 6.90 -24.13
N ASN A 162 -2.24 7.44 -25.17
CA ASN A 162 -3.58 7.00 -25.52
C ASN A 162 -3.58 5.55 -26.06
N PRO A 163 -4.71 4.83 -26.08
CA PRO A 163 -4.80 3.43 -26.51
C PRO A 163 -4.13 3.10 -27.86
N ASN A 164 -4.28 3.98 -28.85
CA ASN A 164 -3.73 3.76 -30.18
C ASN A 164 -2.21 3.98 -30.20
N GLU A 165 -1.72 4.99 -29.47
CA GLU A 165 -0.28 5.23 -29.28
C GLU A 165 0.38 4.09 -28.52
N PHE A 166 -0.26 3.61 -27.45
CA PHE A 166 0.21 2.48 -26.66
C PHE A 166 0.30 1.20 -27.51
N GLN A 167 -0.77 0.88 -28.25
CA GLN A 167 -0.80 -0.29 -29.12
C GLN A 167 0.24 -0.18 -30.24
N LYS A 168 0.42 1.01 -30.83
CA LYS A 168 1.42 1.24 -31.87
C LYS A 168 2.85 1.13 -31.33
N LYS A 169 3.10 1.61 -30.12
CA LYS A 169 4.43 1.66 -29.51
C LYS A 169 4.88 0.30 -28.97
N TYR A 170 3.97 -0.44 -28.33
CA TYR A 170 4.33 -1.69 -27.62
C TYR A 170 3.72 -2.95 -28.25
N GLY A 171 2.85 -2.83 -29.25
CA GLY A 171 2.16 -3.98 -29.86
C GLY A 171 1.13 -4.66 -28.96
N LEU A 172 0.91 -4.14 -27.75
CA LEU A 172 0.04 -4.69 -26.73
C LEU A 172 -1.37 -4.08 -26.79
N ARG A 173 -2.38 -4.82 -26.30
CA ARG A 173 -3.74 -4.26 -26.27
C ARG A 173 -3.86 -3.27 -25.10
N PRO A 174 -4.67 -2.22 -25.22
CA PRO A 174 -4.83 -1.21 -24.17
C PRO A 174 -5.24 -1.76 -22.80
N ARG A 175 -6.00 -2.86 -22.78
CA ARG A 175 -6.38 -3.55 -21.52
C ARG A 175 -5.18 -4.15 -20.77
N ASP A 176 -4.10 -4.42 -21.49
CA ASP A 176 -2.88 -5.03 -20.95
C ASP A 176 -1.94 -3.94 -20.37
N ALA A 177 -2.30 -2.65 -20.48
CA ALA A 177 -1.48 -1.52 -20.05
C ALA A 177 -1.14 -1.53 -18.55
N MET A 178 -2.09 -1.92 -17.69
CA MET A 178 -1.84 -2.02 -16.24
C MET A 178 -0.86 -3.15 -15.91
N ALA A 179 -1.05 -4.32 -16.52
CA ALA A 179 -0.16 -5.46 -16.35
C ALA A 179 1.24 -5.16 -16.93
N PHE A 180 1.31 -4.40 -18.03
CA PHE A 180 2.57 -3.96 -18.62
C PHE A 180 3.36 -3.04 -17.68
N VAL A 181 2.73 -2.06 -17.04
CA VAL A 181 3.40 -1.17 -16.07
C VAL A 181 3.81 -1.92 -14.81
N GLN A 182 2.96 -2.84 -14.33
CA GLN A 182 3.29 -3.71 -13.20
C GLN A 182 4.49 -4.62 -13.50
N ASN A 183 4.58 -5.14 -14.73
CA ASN A 183 5.70 -5.98 -15.17
C ASN A 183 6.97 -5.16 -15.45
N LEU A 184 6.86 -3.93 -15.96
CA LEU A 184 8.01 -3.02 -16.10
C LEU A 184 8.61 -2.68 -14.73
N SER A 185 7.75 -2.35 -13.76
CA SER A 185 8.16 -2.14 -12.37
C SER A 185 8.82 -3.40 -11.79
N ALA A 186 8.29 -4.59 -12.08
CA ALA A 186 8.91 -5.85 -11.66
C ALA A 186 10.24 -6.15 -12.36
N MET A 187 10.44 -5.63 -13.58
CA MET A 187 11.65 -5.82 -14.38
C MET A 187 12.77 -4.83 -14.00
N GLU A 188 12.43 -3.59 -13.61
CA GLU A 188 13.37 -2.63 -13.01
C GLU A 188 13.88 -3.09 -11.63
N ILE A 189 13.07 -3.85 -10.90
CA ILE A 189 13.47 -4.51 -9.64
C ILE A 189 14.32 -5.77 -9.90
N SER A 190 14.35 -6.28 -11.13
CA SER A 190 15.12 -7.45 -11.56
C SER A 190 16.33 -7.04 -12.41
N ILE A 191 17.18 -6.16 -11.90
CA ILE A 191 18.55 -5.98 -12.41
C ILE A 191 19.49 -6.75 -11.44
N PRO A 192 20.39 -7.60 -11.96
CA PRO A 192 21.20 -8.55 -11.17
C PRO A 192 22.04 -7.92 -10.06
#